data_AF-A0A542ZVH2-F1
#
_entry.id   AF-A0A542ZVH2-F1
#
_cell.length_a   1.000
_cell.length_b   1.000
_cell.length_c   1.000
_cell.angle_alpha   90.00
_cell.angle_beta   90.00
_cell.angle_gamma   90.00
#
_symmetry.space_group_name_H-M   'P 1'
#
loop_
_entity.id
_entity.type
_entity.pdbx_description
1 polymer ?
#
loop_
_entity_poly.entity_id
_entity_poly.type
_entity_poly.pdbx_seq_one_letter_code
_entity_poly.pdbx_strand_id
1 'polypeptide(L)'
;MTAQYACDVSDLGPEEVKAIDLTAADGSVVEVAVVRDSEGGWHAINDVCTHGAVNLSDGEVEGCLIECWLHGSTFDLNSGEPTTPPASSPVDVYPVTISGEQVLVDVDGN
;
A
#
# COMPACT_ATOMS: atom_id res chain seq x y z
N MET A 1 -13.55 11.26 -3.55
CA MET A 1 -12.67 12.35 -3.08
C MET A 1 -12.93 12.67 -1.61
N THR A 2 -12.84 11.67 -0.75
CA THR A 2 -12.64 11.92 0.67
C THR A 2 -11.45 11.08 1.05
N ALA A 3 -10.26 11.71 1.05
CA ALA A 3 -9.09 11.10 1.67
C ALA A 3 -9.48 10.72 3.11
N GLN A 4 -9.33 9.45 3.43
CA GLN A 4 -9.71 8.87 4.71
C GLN A 4 -8.48 8.76 5.60
N TYR A 5 -8.67 8.93 6.91
CA TYR A 5 -7.61 8.67 7.88
C TYR A 5 -7.20 7.20 7.79
N ALA A 6 -5.90 6.96 7.59
CA ALA A 6 -5.32 5.64 7.59
C ALA A 6 -4.55 5.38 8.90
N CYS A 7 -3.54 6.19 9.19
CA CYS A 7 -2.72 6.06 10.39
C CYS A 7 -2.05 7.39 10.77
N ASP A 8 -1.38 7.41 11.92
CA ASP A 8 -0.49 8.53 12.27
C ASP A 8 0.90 8.33 11.65
N VAL A 9 1.61 9.42 11.38
CA VAL A 9 2.98 9.38 10.82
C VAL A 9 3.98 8.66 11.73
N SER A 10 3.68 8.58 13.03
CA SER A 10 4.49 7.88 14.03
C SER A 10 4.22 6.38 14.09
N ASP A 11 3.18 5.89 13.43
CA ASP A 11 2.83 4.46 13.43
C ASP A 11 3.79 3.62 12.59
N LEU A 12 4.52 4.24 11.65
CA LEU A 12 5.42 3.58 10.72
C LEU A 12 6.79 4.26 10.67
N GLY A 13 7.82 3.48 10.98
CA GLY A 13 9.22 3.77 10.66
C GLY A 13 9.53 3.59 9.17
N PRO A 14 10.74 3.95 8.72
CA PRO A 14 11.21 3.61 7.38
C PRO A 14 11.18 2.08 7.16
N GLU A 15 10.80 1.67 5.95
CA GLU A 15 10.68 0.26 5.53
C GLU A 15 9.67 -0.55 6.35
N GLU A 16 8.62 0.10 6.83
CA GLU A 16 7.50 -0.54 7.50
C GLU A 16 6.21 -0.41 6.69
N VAL A 17 5.30 -1.37 6.88
CA VAL A 17 3.98 -1.43 6.25
C VAL A 17 2.88 -1.68 7.29
N LYS A 18 1.69 -1.12 7.04
CA LYS A 18 0.49 -1.33 7.87
C LYS A 18 -0.72 -1.61 6.99
N ALA A 19 -1.45 -2.69 7.32
CA ALA A 19 -2.76 -2.98 6.72
C ALA A 19 -3.83 -2.04 7.27
N ILE A 20 -4.65 -1.48 6.39
CA ILE A 20 -5.74 -0.56 6.70
C ILE A 20 -6.96 -0.90 5.85
N ASP A 21 -8.12 -1.04 6.49
CA ASP A 21 -9.40 -1.17 5.80
C ASP A 21 -10.02 0.21 5.62
N LEU A 22 -10.23 0.62 4.36
CA LEU A 22 -10.92 1.86 4.00
C LEU A 22 -12.24 1.56 3.30
N THR A 23 -13.17 2.51 3.31
CA THR A 23 -14.49 2.33 2.66
C THR A 23 -14.56 3.17 1.39
N ALA A 24 -14.77 2.55 0.25
CA ALA A 24 -14.97 3.25 -1.02
C ALA A 24 -16.34 3.94 -1.08
N ALA A 25 -16.54 4.84 -2.05
CA ALA A 25 -17.78 5.60 -2.22
C ALA A 25 -19.03 4.71 -2.46
N ASP A 26 -18.85 3.49 -2.98
CA ASP A 26 -19.93 2.53 -3.18
C ASP A 26 -20.26 1.68 -1.93
N GLY A 27 -19.52 1.89 -0.84
CA GLY A 27 -19.68 1.19 0.43
C GLY A 27 -18.90 -0.13 0.53
N SER A 28 -18.12 -0.50 -0.48
CA SER A 28 -17.20 -1.63 -0.40
C SER A 28 -15.99 -1.33 0.49
N VAL A 29 -15.41 -2.38 1.07
CA VAL A 29 -14.14 -2.29 1.81
C VAL A 29 -12.99 -2.47 0.82
N VAL A 30 -11.99 -1.61 0.95
CA VAL A 30 -10.73 -1.68 0.22
C VAL A 30 -9.62 -1.95 1.23
N GLU A 31 -8.94 -3.08 1.07
CA GLU A 31 -7.76 -3.46 1.86
C GLU A 31 -6.55 -2.72 1.31
N VAL A 32 -5.90 -1.90 2.14
CA VAL A 32 -4.80 -1.02 1.74
C VAL A 32 -3.55 -1.33 2.55
N ALA A 33 -2.42 -1.53 1.88
CA ALA A 33 -1.11 -1.50 2.49
C ALA A 33 -0.58 -0.08 2.45
N VAL A 34 -0.52 0.58 3.61
CA VAL A 34 0.17 1.87 3.76
C VAL A 34 1.62 1.59 4.07
N VAL A 35 2.51 2.12 3.24
CA VAL A 35 3.95 1.82 3.28
C VAL A 35 4.73 3.12 3.46
N ARG A 36 5.75 3.05 4.31
CA ARG A 36 6.77 4.09 4.39
C ARG A 36 8.09 3.54 3.85
N ASP A 37 8.55 4.09 2.75
CA ASP A 37 9.74 3.62 2.05
C ASP A 37 11.05 3.96 2.80
N SER A 38 12.17 3.45 2.29
CA SER A 38 13.50 3.68 2.88
C SER A 38 13.95 5.16 2.90
N GLU A 39 13.44 5.99 1.99
CA GLU A 39 13.70 7.43 1.92
C GLU A 39 12.70 8.25 2.77
N GLY A 40 11.73 7.58 3.39
CA GLY A 40 10.68 8.16 4.21
C GLY A 40 9.47 8.66 3.42
N GLY A 41 9.38 8.34 2.14
CA GLY A 41 8.20 8.57 1.29
C GLY A 41 7.01 7.70 1.71
N TRP A 42 5.80 8.19 1.44
CA TRP A 42 4.56 7.52 1.82
C TRP A 42 3.81 7.02 0.59
N HIS A 43 3.38 5.76 0.67
CA HIS A 43 2.70 5.06 -0.41
C HIS A 43 1.49 4.32 0.13
N ALA A 44 0.50 4.12 -0.73
CA ALA A 44 -0.66 3.29 -0.43
C ALA A 44 -0.99 2.48 -1.67
N ILE A 45 -1.06 1.16 -1.51
CA ILE A 45 -1.39 0.22 -2.59
C ILE A 45 -2.47 -0.74 -2.13
N ASN A 46 -3.10 -1.45 -3.06
CA ASN A 46 -3.98 -2.57 -2.71
C ASN A 46 -3.18 -3.62 -1.94
N ASP A 47 -3.69 -4.03 -0.79
CA ASP A 47 -2.99 -4.98 0.07
C ASP A 47 -3.04 -6.41 -0.49
N VAL A 48 -3.94 -6.73 -1.41
CA VAL A 48 -4.08 -8.08 -1.94
C VAL A 48 -3.13 -8.29 -3.12
N CYS A 49 -2.19 -9.21 -2.96
CA CYS A 49 -1.27 -9.59 -4.02
C CYS A 49 -2.03 -10.07 -5.27
N THR A 50 -1.71 -9.52 -6.45
CA THR A 50 -2.40 -9.88 -7.70
C THR A 50 -2.07 -11.28 -8.21
N HIS A 51 -1.00 -11.89 -7.73
CA HIS A 51 -0.66 -13.28 -8.05
C HIS A 51 -1.55 -14.28 -7.31
N GLY A 52 -1.93 -13.98 -6.06
CA GLY A 52 -2.73 -14.86 -5.22
C GLY A 52 -3.23 -14.09 -3.99
N ALA A 53 -4.43 -14.43 -3.52
CA ALA A 53 -5.16 -13.68 -2.49
C ALA A 53 -4.52 -13.77 -1.08
N VAL A 54 -3.35 -13.16 -0.91
CA VAL A 54 -2.64 -12.95 0.36
C VAL A 54 -2.27 -11.47 0.50
N ASN A 55 -2.16 -11.02 1.73
CA ASN A 55 -1.85 -9.65 2.08
C ASN A 55 -0.37 -9.33 1.84
N LEU A 56 -0.08 -8.20 1.22
CA LEU A 56 1.26 -7.66 0.98
C LEU A 56 1.84 -7.05 2.25
N SER A 57 0.99 -6.55 3.16
CA SER A 57 1.38 -6.04 4.47
C SER A 57 2.02 -7.08 5.39
N ASP A 58 1.82 -8.38 5.11
CA ASP A 58 2.51 -9.48 5.79
C ASP A 58 3.92 -9.73 5.22
N GLY A 59 4.29 -8.99 4.17
CA GLY A 59 5.56 -9.03 3.47
C GLY A 59 6.63 -8.09 4.04
N GLU A 60 7.65 -7.84 3.22
CA GLU A 60 8.78 -6.99 3.56
C GLU A 60 8.87 -5.81 2.59
N VAL A 61 9.30 -4.65 3.11
CA VAL A 61 9.53 -3.44 2.32
C VAL A 61 11.04 -3.28 2.17
N GLU A 62 11.53 -3.13 0.94
CA GLU A 62 12.93 -2.86 0.66
C GLU A 62 13.04 -1.72 -0.35
N GLY A 63 13.70 -0.62 0.04
CA GLY A 63 13.81 0.53 -0.85
C GLY A 63 12.44 1.16 -1.11
N CYS A 64 11.99 1.11 -2.36
CA CYS A 64 10.66 1.56 -2.82
C CYS A 64 9.82 0.39 -3.38
N LEU A 65 10.11 -0.83 -2.94
CA LEU A 65 9.42 -2.05 -3.32
C LEU A 65 8.79 -2.71 -2.08
N ILE A 66 7.74 -3.49 -2.32
CA ILE A 66 7.19 -4.42 -1.32
C ILE A 66 7.19 -5.84 -1.87
N GLU A 67 7.73 -6.78 -1.10
CA GLU A 67 7.82 -8.20 -1.42
C GLU A 67 6.68 -8.98 -0.77
N CYS A 68 5.91 -9.71 -1.58
CA CYS A 68 4.92 -10.67 -1.11
C CYS A 68 5.60 -11.85 -0.40
N TRP A 69 5.30 -12.04 0.89
CA TRP A 69 5.91 -13.06 1.75
C TRP A 69 5.78 -14.51 1.23
N LEU A 70 4.76 -14.82 0.42
CA LEU A 70 4.47 -16.20 0.04
C LEU A 70 5.37 -16.70 -1.11
N HIS A 71 5.49 -15.92 -2.18
CA HIS A 71 6.18 -16.34 -3.41
C HIS A 71 7.27 -15.36 -3.89
N GLY A 72 7.50 -14.26 -3.16
CA GLY A 72 8.58 -13.30 -3.45
C GLY A 72 8.34 -12.38 -4.64
N SER A 73 7.09 -12.23 -5.09
CA SER A 73 6.77 -11.18 -6.06
C SER A 73 6.89 -9.82 -5.40
N THR A 74 7.62 -8.93 -6.05
CA THR A 74 7.83 -7.56 -5.60
C THR A 74 7.01 -6.61 -6.45
N PHE A 75 6.53 -5.53 -5.84
CA PHE A 75 5.75 -4.50 -6.49
C PHE A 75 6.39 -3.14 -6.23
N ASP A 76 6.49 -2.31 -7.26
CA ASP A 76 6.91 -0.92 -7.11
C ASP A 76 5.82 -0.10 -6.41
N LEU A 77 6.17 0.58 -5.33
CA LEU A 77 5.20 1.28 -4.48
C LEU A 77 4.55 2.51 -5.14
N ASN A 78 5.19 3.09 -6.17
CA ASN A 78 4.68 4.27 -6.87
C ASN A 78 3.68 3.89 -7.96
N SER A 79 3.93 2.78 -8.66
CA SER A 79 3.20 2.38 -9.86
C SER A 79 2.34 1.14 -9.67
N GLY A 80 2.61 0.35 -8.62
CA GLY A 80 1.97 -0.94 -8.38
C GLY A 80 2.47 -2.04 -9.32
N GLU A 81 3.38 -1.73 -10.26
CA GLU A 81 3.85 -2.70 -11.25
C GLU A 81 4.71 -3.80 -10.60
N PRO A 82 4.47 -5.09 -10.92
CA PRO A 82 5.28 -6.17 -10.41
C PRO A 82 6.67 -6.14 -11.06
N THR A 83 7.73 -6.27 -10.26
CA THR A 83 9.12 -6.29 -10.75
C THR A 83 9.74 -7.69 -10.75
N THR A 84 9.16 -8.63 -10.01
CA THR A 84 9.57 -10.03 -10.00
C THR A 84 8.37 -10.97 -10.17
N PRO A 85 8.51 -12.07 -10.93
CA PRO A 85 7.47 -13.10 -11.04
C PRO A 85 7.25 -13.79 -9.67
N PRO A 86 6.15 -14.52 -9.47
CA PRO A 86 5.11 -14.88 -10.45
C PRO A 86 3.99 -13.86 -10.71
N ALA A 87 3.92 -12.74 -9.98
CA ALA A 87 2.96 -11.68 -10.30
C ALA A 87 3.19 -11.10 -11.71
N SER A 88 2.10 -10.81 -12.40
CA SER A 88 2.12 -10.31 -13.78
C SER A 88 1.17 -9.13 -14.02
N SER A 89 0.46 -8.69 -12.99
CA SER A 89 -0.50 -7.59 -13.04
C SER A 89 -0.21 -6.60 -11.92
N PRO A 90 -0.37 -5.29 -12.15
CA PRO A 90 -0.15 -4.30 -11.11
C PRO A 90 -1.22 -4.38 -10.02
N VAL A 91 -0.82 -4.05 -8.79
CA VAL A 91 -1.77 -3.66 -7.74
C VAL A 91 -2.25 -2.22 -7.97
N ASP A 92 -3.44 -1.89 -7.48
CA ASP A 92 -3.88 -0.49 -7.49
C ASP A 92 -3.00 0.36 -6.57
N VAL A 93 -2.78 1.62 -6.94
CA VAL A 93 -2.08 2.63 -6.14
C VAL A 93 -3.07 3.72 -5.78
N TYR A 94 -3.02 4.20 -4.54
CA TYR A 94 -3.95 5.18 -4.01
C TYR A 94 -3.21 6.47 -3.62
N PRO A 95 -3.74 7.65 -3.96
CA PRO A 95 -3.16 8.93 -3.54
C PRO A 95 -3.05 9.04 -2.01
N VAL A 96 -1.85 9.41 -1.55
CA VAL A 96 -1.57 9.69 -0.13
C VAL A 96 -1.43 11.20 0.10
N THR A 97 -2.00 11.69 1.20
CA THR A 97 -1.84 13.07 1.67
C THR A 97 -1.40 13.06 3.14
N ILE A 98 -0.34 13.79 3.45
CA ILE A 98 0.09 14.02 4.84
C ILE A 98 -0.51 15.34 5.33
N SER A 99 -1.29 15.28 6.41
CA SER A 99 -1.94 16.43 7.02
C SER A 99 -1.57 16.53 8.49
N GLY A 100 -0.49 17.27 8.78
CA GLY A 100 0.07 17.33 10.13
C GLY A 100 0.67 15.99 10.53
N GLU A 101 0.08 15.36 11.54
CA GLU A 101 0.51 14.03 12.06
C GLU A 101 -0.26 12.87 11.41
N GLN A 102 -1.22 13.16 10.51
CA GLN A 102 -2.10 12.14 9.93
C GLN A 102 -1.69 11.78 8.51
N VAL A 103 -1.72 10.49 8.21
CA VAL A 103 -1.63 9.90 6.87
C VAL A 103 -3.05 9.66 6.37
N LEU A 104 -3.39 10.27 5.24
CA LEU A 104 -4.71 10.15 4.60
C LEU A 104 -4.57 9.46 3.24
N VAL A 105 -5.52 8.59 2.89
CA VAL A 105 -5.52 7.83 1.63
C VAL A 105 -6.86 8.03 0.91
N ASP A 106 -6.83 8.30 -0.40
CA ASP A 106 -8.04 8.40 -1.24
C ASP A 106 -8.20 7.15 -2.12
N VAL A 107 -9.07 6.22 -1.70
CA VAL A 107 -9.35 4.98 -2.45
C VAL A 107 -10.32 5.17 -3.63
N ASP A 108 -10.91 6.36 -3.78
CA ASP A 108 -11.78 6.69 -4.92
C ASP A 108 -11.06 7.54 -5.99
N GLY A 109 -9.78 7.85 -5.79
CA GLY A 109 -9.03 8.89 -6.50
C GLY A 109 -8.23 8.44 -7.72
N ASN A 110 -8.42 7.22 -8.22
CA ASN A 110 -7.67 6.68 -9.38
C ASN A 110 -8.26 7.11 -10.73
#